data_AF-A0A5B0WTL6-F1
#
_entry.id   AF-A0A5B0WTL6-F1
#
_cell.length_a   1.000
_cell.length_b   1.000
_cell.length_c   1.000
_cell.angle_alpha   90.00
_cell.angle_beta   90.00
_cell.angle_gamma   90.00
#
_symmetry.space_group_name_H-M   'P 1'
#
loop_
_entity.id
_entity.type
_entity.pdbx_description
1 polymer ?
#
loop_
_entity_poly.entity_id
_entity_poly.type
_entity_poly.pdbx_seq_one_letter_code
_entity_poly.pdbx_strand_id
1 'polypeptide(L)'
;MNKIVAIVGALVLLGGGYYLGKSNQPEPTVIKVPTAPKAEFTSTGAAEVAAAAGAVSVRAWETPTSGELIVVKDGESIQDAVKAAQPGAVIKVMPGTYRETVYIDKDNITLSGVIERGNYPVMDGEGVRNDAVLYSGNGVTVENLYITKYKGNAIMGQAGNNYIIRNNIIVDTGVYGIFPQLGKNGIVAHNVISGIEDAAIYVGMSDNVDVVYNQVFDSVAGIEIENSRAALVEGNFVYNNTGGILAFITPGLPIKTCGDVIIRNNFVVDNNHENFAIPGSLVSNIPSGTGVLVMACDDVVVEQNIISGNDSVGITFTDFSLAGNAAKDQDADPNPNRPKILNNIMQDNGNNPAPVVRAILATQMLTRGPDIVDTVGMDDGCILNPERYRTLGLDNYGECDFANTKSVLTYTLPEPVPPRLNESNMEKGKLAYYGVCAGCHAYGSRMIGPPTQIIQALYMDNPEGIAAYAASPVKKRDDYPEMPPQGHLDDETLLEAAKFMLELTK
;
A
#
# COMPACT_ATOMS: atom_id res chain seq x y z
N MET A 1 -74.03 0.53 -10.06
CA MET A 1 -73.56 0.50 -11.47
C MET A 1 -72.11 0.98 -11.69
N ASN A 2 -71.40 1.56 -10.71
CA ASN A 2 -70.06 2.16 -10.96
C ASN A 2 -68.83 1.26 -10.78
N LYS A 3 -68.91 0.13 -10.04
CA LYS A 3 -67.72 -0.73 -9.81
C LYS A 3 -67.42 -1.68 -10.99
N ILE A 4 -68.46 -2.17 -11.67
CA ILE A 4 -68.29 -3.07 -12.81
C ILE A 4 -67.72 -2.33 -14.03
N VAL A 5 -68.16 -1.09 -14.27
CA VAL A 5 -67.63 -0.26 -15.36
C VAL A 5 -66.15 0.09 -15.13
N ALA A 6 -65.74 0.35 -13.89
CA ALA A 6 -64.34 0.61 -13.55
C ALA A 6 -63.45 -0.64 -13.76
N ILE A 7 -63.93 -1.83 -13.38
CA ILE A 7 -63.20 -3.09 -13.57
C ILE A 7 -63.09 -3.41 -15.06
N VAL A 8 -64.16 -3.25 -15.83
CA VAL A 8 -64.15 -3.46 -17.28
C VAL A 8 -63.22 -2.45 -17.96
N GLY A 9 -63.26 -1.17 -17.54
CA GLY A 9 -62.34 -0.15 -18.05
C GLY A 9 -60.87 -0.47 -17.76
N ALA A 10 -60.56 -0.95 -16.55
CA ALA A 10 -59.21 -1.36 -16.18
C ALA A 10 -58.74 -2.57 -17.00
N LEU A 11 -59.60 -3.56 -17.23
CA LEU A 11 -59.28 -4.73 -18.06
C LEU A 11 -59.08 -4.36 -19.54
N VAL A 12 -59.85 -3.41 -20.07
CA VAL A 12 -59.68 -2.89 -21.43
C VAL A 12 -58.37 -2.11 -21.55
N LEU A 13 -57.99 -1.31 -20.56
CA LEU A 13 -56.71 -0.60 -20.54
C LEU A 13 -55.51 -1.56 -20.41
N LEU A 14 -55.62 -2.59 -19.57
CA LEU A 14 -54.61 -3.64 -19.45
C LEU A 14 -54.49 -4.46 -20.75
N GLY A 15 -55.61 -4.83 -21.35
CA GLY A 15 -55.63 -5.54 -22.64
C GLY A 15 -55.07 -4.70 -23.78
N GLY A 16 -55.42 -3.41 -23.84
CA GLY A 16 -54.89 -2.46 -24.81
C GLY A 16 -53.40 -2.20 -24.63
N GLY A 17 -52.94 -2.01 -23.38
CA GLY A 17 -51.52 -1.86 -23.05
C GLY A 17 -50.71 -3.12 -23.37
N TYR A 18 -51.25 -4.31 -23.10
CA TYR A 18 -50.61 -5.58 -23.47
C TYR A 18 -50.54 -5.77 -24.99
N TYR A 19 -51.61 -5.43 -25.72
CA TYR A 19 -51.65 -5.54 -27.18
C TYR A 19 -50.66 -4.58 -27.85
N LEU A 20 -50.67 -3.30 -27.46
CA LEU A 20 -49.72 -2.29 -27.96
C LEU A 20 -48.28 -2.61 -27.56
N GLY A 21 -48.07 -3.12 -26.34
CA GLY A 21 -46.77 -3.57 -25.85
C GLY A 21 -46.24 -4.82 -26.54
N LYS A 22 -47.08 -5.61 -27.22
CA LYS A 22 -46.67 -6.76 -28.04
C LYS A 22 -46.54 -6.41 -29.53
N SER A 23 -47.32 -5.46 -30.05
CA SER A 23 -47.34 -5.10 -31.47
C SER A 23 -46.19 -4.18 -31.89
N ASN A 24 -45.58 -3.45 -30.94
CA ASN A 24 -44.48 -2.49 -31.19
C ASN A 24 -43.13 -2.90 -30.58
N GLN A 25 -42.94 -4.17 -30.22
CA GLN A 25 -41.60 -4.65 -29.86
C GLN A 25 -40.81 -4.81 -31.17
N PRO A 26 -39.67 -4.12 -31.37
CA PRO A 26 -38.74 -4.54 -32.41
C PRO A 26 -38.40 -6.01 -32.18
N GLU A 27 -38.24 -6.80 -33.25
CA GLU A 27 -37.78 -8.18 -33.09
C GLU A 27 -36.55 -8.19 -32.19
N PRO A 28 -36.49 -9.07 -31.17
CA PRO A 28 -35.31 -9.14 -30.32
C PRO A 28 -34.11 -9.34 -31.23
N THR A 29 -33.14 -8.44 -31.12
CA THR A 29 -31.87 -8.58 -31.83
C THR A 29 -31.23 -9.87 -31.35
N VAL A 30 -31.47 -10.96 -32.07
CA VAL A 30 -30.76 -12.21 -31.85
C VAL A 30 -29.33 -11.95 -32.30
N ILE A 31 -28.51 -11.51 -31.35
CA ILE A 31 -27.07 -11.63 -31.48
C ILE A 31 -26.83 -13.14 -31.58
N LYS A 32 -26.65 -13.62 -32.81
CA LYS A 32 -26.20 -14.99 -33.06
C LYS A 32 -24.79 -15.08 -32.49
N VAL A 33 -24.68 -15.46 -31.22
CA VAL A 33 -23.42 -15.88 -30.62
C VAL A 33 -22.98 -17.10 -31.44
N PRO A 34 -21.85 -17.04 -32.15
CA PRO A 34 -21.31 -18.23 -32.81
C PRO A 34 -21.16 -19.34 -31.78
N THR A 35 -21.57 -20.55 -32.15
CA THR A 35 -21.40 -21.78 -31.37
C THR A 35 -19.99 -21.87 -30.79
N ALA A 36 -19.92 -21.76 -29.45
CA ALA A 36 -18.74 -21.89 -28.59
C ALA A 36 -17.52 -21.05 -29.01
N PRO A 37 -17.05 -20.07 -28.20
CA PRO A 37 -15.73 -19.52 -28.42
C PRO A 37 -14.73 -20.64 -28.16
N LYS A 38 -14.23 -21.28 -29.23
CA LYS A 38 -12.86 -21.76 -29.20
C LYS A 38 -12.03 -20.51 -28.99
N ALA A 39 -11.47 -20.36 -27.80
CA ALA A 39 -10.38 -19.42 -27.58
C ALA A 39 -9.17 -19.89 -28.41
N GLU A 40 -9.23 -19.69 -29.71
CA GLU A 40 -8.06 -19.69 -30.57
C GLU A 40 -7.50 -18.26 -30.48
N PHE A 41 -6.72 -18.02 -29.43
CA PHE A 41 -5.70 -16.98 -29.44
C PHE A 41 -4.66 -17.36 -30.50
N THR A 42 -4.97 -17.15 -31.77
CA THR A 42 -3.94 -17.08 -32.81
C THR A 42 -3.34 -15.68 -32.72
N SER A 43 -2.45 -15.51 -31.76
CA SER A 43 -1.52 -14.39 -31.72
C SER A 43 -0.64 -14.48 -32.97
N THR A 44 -0.91 -13.65 -33.98
CA THR A 44 0.13 -13.24 -34.95
C THR A 44 1.15 -12.30 -34.30
N GLY A 45 0.90 -11.90 -33.05
CA GLY A 45 1.80 -11.13 -32.21
C GLY A 45 3.00 -11.91 -31.69
N ALA A 46 3.21 -13.19 -32.03
CA ALA A 46 4.47 -13.86 -31.69
C ALA A 46 5.68 -13.12 -32.31
N ALA A 47 5.51 -12.47 -33.46
CA ALA A 47 6.54 -11.65 -34.09
C ALA A 47 6.67 -10.26 -33.45
N GLU A 48 5.58 -9.65 -32.97
CA GLU A 48 5.61 -8.35 -32.25
C GLU A 48 6.08 -8.49 -30.80
N VAL A 49 5.74 -9.60 -30.15
CA VAL A 49 6.29 -9.99 -28.84
C VAL A 49 7.76 -10.35 -29.00
N ALA A 50 8.20 -11.00 -30.08
CA ALA A 50 9.62 -11.22 -30.34
C ALA A 50 10.38 -9.91 -30.67
N ALA A 51 9.72 -8.95 -31.34
CA ALA A 51 10.30 -7.64 -31.63
C ALA A 51 10.34 -6.73 -30.38
N ALA A 52 9.43 -6.91 -29.42
CA ALA A 52 9.46 -6.26 -28.10
C ALA A 52 10.27 -7.04 -27.04
N ALA A 53 10.56 -8.32 -27.28
CA ALA A 53 11.38 -9.17 -26.41
C ALA A 53 12.89 -8.95 -26.60
N GLY A 54 13.30 -8.14 -27.57
CA GLY A 54 14.68 -7.71 -27.73
C GLY A 54 15.04 -6.59 -26.75
N ALA A 55 15.20 -6.94 -25.46
CA ALA A 55 15.40 -6.03 -24.32
C ALA A 55 14.18 -5.11 -24.11
N VAL A 56 13.26 -5.35 -23.18
CA VAL A 56 13.47 -5.23 -21.73
C VAL A 56 12.35 -6.01 -21.01
N SER A 57 12.69 -7.05 -20.24
CA SER A 57 11.81 -7.58 -19.20
C SER A 57 11.91 -6.66 -17.98
N VAL A 58 11.21 -5.52 -17.98
CA VAL A 58 11.42 -4.44 -17.00
C VAL A 58 11.00 -4.78 -15.56
N ARG A 59 10.44 -5.97 -15.30
CA ARG A 59 9.96 -6.38 -13.97
C ARG A 59 10.55 -7.69 -13.44
N ALA A 60 11.61 -8.20 -14.07
CA ALA A 60 12.32 -9.38 -13.58
C ALA A 60 13.79 -9.01 -13.42
N TRP A 61 14.14 -8.43 -12.27
CA TRP A 61 15.50 -8.50 -11.80
C TRP A 61 15.78 -9.96 -11.48
N GLU A 62 16.61 -10.62 -12.29
CA GLU A 62 17.25 -11.86 -11.86
C GLU A 62 17.99 -11.55 -10.56
N THR A 63 17.66 -12.28 -9.50
CA THR A 63 18.32 -12.04 -8.21
C THR A 63 19.81 -12.35 -8.37
N PRO A 64 20.72 -11.39 -8.09
CA PRO A 64 22.14 -11.63 -8.18
C PRO A 64 22.52 -12.80 -7.27
N THR A 65 23.14 -13.84 -7.83
CA THR A 65 23.54 -15.01 -7.07
C THR A 65 25.06 -15.14 -7.00
N SER A 66 25.58 -15.49 -5.82
CA SER A 66 26.97 -15.89 -5.61
C SER A 66 27.26 -17.32 -6.07
N GLY A 67 26.22 -18.07 -6.45
CA GLY A 67 26.28 -19.52 -6.70
C GLY A 67 26.21 -20.37 -5.42
N GLU A 68 26.23 -19.76 -4.23
CA GLU A 68 26.01 -20.47 -2.96
C GLU A 68 24.53 -20.80 -2.78
N LEU A 69 24.25 -22.07 -2.49
CA LEU A 69 22.92 -22.58 -2.17
C LEU A 69 22.94 -23.21 -0.78
N ILE A 70 22.13 -22.66 0.12
CA ILE A 70 21.88 -23.21 1.45
C ILE A 70 20.45 -23.72 1.48
N VAL A 71 20.24 -24.95 1.94
CA VAL A 71 18.90 -25.54 2.10
C VAL A 71 18.61 -25.66 3.58
N VAL A 72 17.50 -25.07 4.03
CA VAL A 72 16.98 -25.14 5.39
C VAL A 72 15.82 -26.11 5.42
N LYS A 73 15.92 -27.17 6.20
CA LYS A 73 14.88 -28.19 6.38
C LYS A 73 14.03 -27.90 7.62
N ASP A 74 12.92 -28.63 7.76
CA ASP A 74 12.11 -28.56 8.96
C ASP A 74 12.95 -28.90 10.21
N GLY A 75 12.81 -28.09 11.26
CA GLY A 75 13.60 -28.16 12.49
C GLY A 75 14.98 -27.48 12.44
N GLU A 76 15.42 -26.99 11.27
CA GLU A 76 16.61 -26.13 11.15
C GLU A 76 16.25 -24.64 11.29
N SER A 77 17.26 -23.80 11.51
CA SER A 77 17.11 -22.34 11.72
C SER A 77 17.40 -21.59 10.43
N ILE A 78 16.45 -20.76 9.98
CA ILE A 78 16.63 -19.87 8.83
C ILE A 78 17.68 -18.81 9.18
N GLN A 79 17.64 -18.26 10.39
CA GLN A 79 18.59 -17.26 10.83
C GLN A 79 20.03 -17.78 10.83
N ASP A 80 20.26 -19.04 11.21
CA ASP A 80 21.61 -19.63 11.19
C ASP A 80 22.11 -19.82 9.75
N ALA A 81 21.22 -20.16 8.81
CA ALA A 81 21.55 -20.16 7.38
C ALA A 81 21.92 -18.76 6.87
N VAL A 82 21.16 -17.72 7.26
CA VAL A 82 21.51 -16.33 6.91
C VAL A 82 22.86 -15.91 7.50
N LYS A 83 23.17 -16.32 8.74
CA LYS A 83 24.48 -16.05 9.36
C LYS A 83 25.62 -16.75 8.62
N ALA A 84 25.41 -17.98 8.16
CA ALA A 84 26.42 -18.74 7.43
C ALA A 84 26.63 -18.27 5.97
N ALA A 85 25.58 -17.75 5.33
CA ALA A 85 25.58 -17.29 3.95
C ALA A 85 26.61 -16.20 3.65
N GLN A 86 27.23 -16.24 2.48
CA GLN A 86 27.92 -15.10 1.90
C GLN A 86 26.90 -14.16 1.20
N PRO A 87 27.24 -12.87 1.00
CA PRO A 87 26.46 -12.01 0.12
C PRO A 87 26.19 -12.67 -1.24
N GLY A 88 24.97 -12.55 -1.76
CA GLY A 88 24.53 -13.24 -2.99
C GLY A 88 24.02 -14.67 -2.80
N ALA A 89 24.05 -15.25 -1.60
CA ALA A 89 23.60 -16.63 -1.40
C ALA A 89 22.09 -16.79 -1.62
N VAL A 90 21.71 -17.98 -2.09
CA VAL A 90 20.32 -18.42 -2.16
C VAL A 90 20.03 -19.37 -1.01
N ILE A 91 19.08 -19.00 -0.16
CA ILE A 91 18.61 -19.79 0.97
C ILE A 91 17.24 -20.34 0.60
N LYS A 92 17.18 -21.66 0.37
CA LYS A 92 15.96 -22.40 0.09
C LYS A 92 15.37 -22.95 1.37
N VAL A 93 14.17 -22.51 1.73
CA VAL A 93 13.47 -22.96 2.94
C VAL A 93 12.43 -24.01 2.55
N MET A 94 12.64 -25.23 3.01
CA MET A 94 11.73 -26.35 2.75
C MET A 94 10.44 -26.22 3.58
N PRO A 95 9.33 -26.88 3.19
CA PRO A 95 8.13 -26.90 4.02
C PRO A 95 8.42 -27.36 5.45
N GLY A 96 7.90 -26.59 6.40
CA GLY A 96 8.17 -26.72 7.84
C GLY A 96 7.54 -25.54 8.59
N THR A 97 7.63 -25.53 9.92
CA THR A 97 7.16 -24.38 10.73
C THR A 97 8.30 -23.76 11.50
N TYR A 98 8.64 -22.54 11.13
CA TYR A 98 9.76 -21.75 11.63
C TYR A 98 9.24 -20.68 12.59
N ARG A 99 9.74 -20.70 13.83
CA ARG A 99 9.30 -19.83 14.92
C ARG A 99 10.44 -18.92 15.34
N GLU A 100 10.80 -18.03 14.44
CA GLU A 100 11.99 -17.17 14.57
C GLU A 100 11.76 -15.80 13.92
N THR A 101 12.70 -14.90 14.15
CA THR A 101 12.85 -13.65 13.40
C THR A 101 14.14 -13.76 12.61
N VAL A 102 14.10 -13.39 11.33
CA VAL A 102 15.21 -13.49 10.40
C VAL A 102 15.71 -12.09 10.04
N TYR A 103 16.96 -11.80 10.38
CA TYR A 103 17.67 -10.57 10.08
C TYR A 103 18.64 -10.81 8.92
N ILE A 104 18.49 -10.02 7.86
CA ILE A 104 19.30 -10.07 6.63
C ILE A 104 20.03 -8.73 6.45
N ASP A 105 21.29 -8.69 6.89
CA ASP A 105 22.18 -7.51 6.78
C ASP A 105 23.15 -7.59 5.59
N LYS A 106 23.23 -8.75 4.93
CA LYS A 106 24.10 -8.99 3.77
C LYS A 106 23.38 -8.66 2.47
N ASP A 107 24.13 -8.11 1.53
CA ASP A 107 23.63 -7.80 0.20
C ASP A 107 23.31 -9.08 -0.60
N ASN A 108 22.31 -8.97 -1.47
CA ASN A 108 21.89 -9.92 -2.49
C ASN A 108 21.47 -11.30 -1.93
N ILE A 109 21.04 -11.38 -0.68
CA ILE A 109 20.49 -12.62 -0.13
C ILE A 109 19.11 -12.90 -0.75
N THR A 110 18.94 -14.12 -1.25
CA THR A 110 17.63 -14.64 -1.65
C THR A 110 17.10 -15.57 -0.57
N LEU A 111 16.04 -15.18 0.13
CA LEU A 111 15.26 -16.07 1.00
C LEU A 111 14.04 -16.57 0.22
N SER A 112 14.07 -17.84 -0.19
CA SER A 112 13.08 -18.40 -1.11
C SER A 112 12.49 -19.68 -0.57
N GLY A 113 11.19 -19.68 -0.31
CA GLY A 113 10.46 -20.87 0.08
C GLY A 113 10.31 -21.89 -1.04
N VAL A 114 10.34 -23.17 -0.68
CA VAL A 114 10.03 -24.30 -1.56
C VAL A 114 8.60 -24.74 -1.28
N ILE A 115 7.77 -24.76 -2.32
CA ILE A 115 6.38 -25.19 -2.20
C ILE A 115 6.27 -26.64 -2.67
N GLU A 116 5.98 -27.58 -1.76
CA GLU A 116 5.78 -28.99 -2.10
C GLU A 116 4.33 -29.39 -1.94
N ARG A 117 3.67 -29.73 -3.05
CA ARG A 117 2.26 -30.17 -3.08
C ARG A 117 1.32 -29.17 -2.38
N GLY A 118 1.59 -27.87 -2.55
CA GLY A 118 0.84 -26.77 -1.93
C GLY A 118 1.24 -26.44 -0.50
N ASN A 119 2.19 -27.17 0.11
CA ASN A 119 2.72 -26.84 1.43
C ASN A 119 3.84 -25.81 1.29
N TYR A 120 3.68 -24.67 1.96
CA TYR A 120 4.68 -23.62 2.07
C TYR A 120 5.56 -23.83 3.32
N PRO A 121 6.78 -23.29 3.36
CA PRO A 121 7.42 -22.97 4.64
C PRO A 121 6.59 -21.92 5.37
N VAL A 122 6.23 -22.22 6.62
CA VAL A 122 5.42 -21.35 7.47
C VAL A 122 6.32 -20.66 8.47
N MET A 123 6.38 -19.33 8.43
CA MET A 123 6.93 -18.51 9.50
C MET A 123 5.78 -18.13 10.44
N ASP A 124 5.81 -18.62 11.68
CA ASP A 124 4.77 -18.40 12.69
C ASP A 124 5.36 -17.61 13.86
N GLY A 125 4.90 -16.37 14.03
CA GLY A 125 5.33 -15.49 15.11
C GLY A 125 4.74 -15.85 16.49
N GLU A 126 3.79 -16.80 16.53
CA GLU A 126 3.07 -17.28 17.71
C GLU A 126 2.32 -16.20 18.51
N GLY A 127 2.12 -15.03 17.92
CA GLY A 127 1.56 -13.85 18.57
C GLY A 127 2.49 -13.22 19.60
N VAL A 128 3.78 -13.60 19.62
CA VAL A 128 4.77 -13.13 20.60
C VAL A 128 6.00 -12.49 19.97
N ARG A 129 6.35 -12.86 18.73
CA ARG A 129 7.47 -12.26 17.98
C ARG A 129 7.00 -11.02 17.25
N ASN A 130 7.89 -10.03 17.13
CA ASN A 130 7.54 -8.78 16.45
C ASN A 130 7.56 -8.97 14.94
N ASP A 131 8.68 -9.34 14.35
CA ASP A 131 8.83 -9.34 12.89
C ASP A 131 9.27 -10.71 12.36
N ALA A 132 8.83 -11.08 11.16
CA ALA A 132 9.26 -12.35 10.54
C ALA A 132 10.61 -12.18 9.82
N VAL A 133 10.69 -11.25 8.88
CA VAL A 133 11.91 -10.94 8.12
C VAL A 133 12.20 -9.44 8.23
N LEU A 134 13.37 -9.09 8.75
CA LEU A 134 13.93 -7.74 8.64
C LEU A 134 15.14 -7.79 7.73
N TYR A 135 15.24 -6.84 6.80
CA TYR A 135 16.42 -6.71 5.96
C TYR A 135 16.94 -5.28 5.93
N SER A 136 18.25 -5.14 5.95
CA SER A 136 18.97 -3.89 5.67
C SER A 136 19.93 -4.04 4.48
N GLY A 137 20.25 -5.28 4.08
CA GLY A 137 21.00 -5.58 2.88
C GLY A 137 20.29 -5.10 1.61
N ASN A 138 21.08 -4.72 0.60
CA ASN A 138 20.58 -4.35 -0.73
C ASN A 138 20.35 -5.59 -1.58
N GLY A 139 19.45 -5.56 -2.55
CA GLY A 139 19.24 -6.69 -3.46
C GLY A 139 18.55 -7.89 -2.81
N VAL A 140 17.98 -7.71 -1.61
CA VAL A 140 17.34 -8.80 -0.87
C VAL A 140 16.06 -9.23 -1.59
N THR A 141 15.91 -10.54 -1.75
CA THR A 141 14.69 -11.15 -2.28
C THR A 141 14.03 -11.99 -1.19
N VAL A 142 12.73 -11.77 -0.96
CA VAL A 142 11.90 -12.59 -0.06
C VAL A 142 10.71 -13.14 -0.84
N GLU A 143 10.64 -14.46 -1.00
CA GLU A 143 9.60 -15.09 -1.81
C GLU A 143 9.11 -16.45 -1.33
N ASN A 144 7.86 -16.78 -1.71
CA ASN A 144 7.23 -18.08 -1.53
C ASN A 144 7.12 -18.53 -0.06
N LEU A 145 6.91 -17.59 0.86
CA LEU A 145 6.71 -17.88 2.28
C LEU A 145 5.23 -17.74 2.67
N TYR A 146 4.78 -18.54 3.64
CA TYR A 146 3.56 -18.27 4.39
C TYR A 146 3.96 -17.64 5.73
N ILE A 147 3.51 -16.42 6.02
CA ILE A 147 3.91 -15.65 7.21
C ILE A 147 2.66 -15.27 8.01
N THR A 148 2.67 -15.55 9.32
CA THR A 148 1.48 -15.32 10.16
C THR A 148 1.81 -15.10 11.64
N LYS A 149 0.90 -14.44 12.36
CA LYS A 149 0.91 -14.26 13.81
C LYS A 149 2.16 -13.58 14.36
N TYR A 150 2.68 -12.61 13.62
CA TYR A 150 3.69 -11.67 14.11
C TYR A 150 3.00 -10.44 14.67
N LYS A 151 3.49 -9.86 15.77
CA LYS A 151 2.90 -8.67 16.42
C LYS A 151 3.25 -7.35 15.74
N GLY A 152 4.40 -7.29 15.10
CA GLY A 152 4.95 -6.15 14.37
C GLY A 152 4.68 -6.33 12.90
N ASN A 153 5.64 -6.86 12.15
CA ASN A 153 5.57 -6.91 10.69
C ASN A 153 5.81 -8.30 10.11
N ALA A 154 5.29 -8.57 8.91
CA ALA A 154 5.70 -9.76 8.18
C ALA A 154 7.10 -9.56 7.58
N ILE A 155 7.27 -8.57 6.70
CA ILE A 155 8.54 -8.28 6.01
C ILE A 155 8.83 -6.79 6.11
N MET A 156 9.90 -6.40 6.82
CA MET A 156 10.32 -5.01 6.98
C MET A 156 11.68 -4.75 6.33
N GLY A 157 11.75 -3.71 5.50
CA GLY A 157 12.99 -3.21 4.92
C GLY A 157 13.49 -1.97 5.65
N GLN A 158 14.73 -2.00 6.11
CA GLN A 158 15.39 -0.92 6.85
C GLN A 158 16.51 -0.34 5.97
N ALA A 159 16.15 0.59 5.09
CA ALA A 159 17.08 1.25 4.16
C ALA A 159 17.80 0.30 3.18
N GLY A 160 17.24 -0.87 2.89
CA GLY A 160 17.73 -1.76 1.83
C GLY A 160 17.23 -1.30 0.45
N ASN A 161 18.14 -1.14 -0.52
CA ASN A 161 17.78 -0.84 -1.91
C ASN A 161 17.60 -2.12 -2.74
N ASN A 162 17.04 -2.01 -3.95
CA ASN A 162 16.97 -3.10 -4.94
C ASN A 162 16.20 -4.34 -4.46
N TYR A 163 15.22 -4.18 -3.57
CA TYR A 163 14.53 -5.31 -2.96
C TYR A 163 13.45 -5.89 -3.87
N ILE A 164 13.21 -7.19 -3.71
CA ILE A 164 12.11 -7.92 -4.39
C ILE A 164 11.34 -8.70 -3.33
N ILE A 165 10.07 -8.39 -3.15
CA ILE A 165 9.19 -9.09 -2.21
C ILE A 165 8.00 -9.64 -3.00
N ARG A 166 7.94 -10.97 -3.19
CA ARG A 166 6.95 -11.55 -4.09
C ARG A 166 6.43 -12.93 -3.72
N ASN A 167 5.23 -13.25 -4.20
CA ASN A 167 4.62 -14.58 -4.06
C ASN A 167 4.49 -15.07 -2.60
N ASN A 168 4.41 -14.15 -1.63
CA ASN A 168 4.21 -14.48 -0.23
C ASN A 168 2.71 -14.52 0.10
N ILE A 169 2.34 -15.35 1.07
CA ILE A 169 1.03 -15.35 1.71
C ILE A 169 1.23 -14.81 3.12
N ILE A 170 0.67 -13.64 3.41
CA ILE A 170 0.79 -12.96 4.70
C ILE A 170 -0.60 -12.82 5.30
N VAL A 171 -0.81 -13.39 6.47
CA VAL A 171 -2.12 -13.41 7.12
C VAL A 171 -1.96 -13.14 8.61
N ASP A 172 -2.76 -12.22 9.15
CA ASP A 172 -2.84 -11.97 10.60
C ASP A 172 -1.46 -11.63 11.18
N THR A 173 -0.84 -10.59 10.63
CA THR A 173 0.38 -9.98 11.18
C THR A 173 0.05 -8.55 11.60
N GLY A 174 0.56 -8.11 12.75
CA GLY A 174 0.07 -6.96 13.49
C GLY A 174 0.06 -5.65 12.71
N VAL A 175 1.10 -4.84 12.86
CA VAL A 175 1.11 -3.46 12.35
C VAL A 175 1.17 -3.44 10.81
N TYR A 176 2.22 -3.98 10.20
CA TYR A 176 2.39 -3.95 8.74
C TYR A 176 2.58 -5.33 8.12
N GLY A 177 2.03 -5.55 6.93
CA GLY A 177 2.29 -6.78 6.17
C GLY A 177 3.69 -6.71 5.53
N ILE A 178 3.82 -5.90 4.49
CA ILE A 178 5.08 -5.61 3.81
C ILE A 178 5.42 -4.13 4.01
N PHE A 179 6.57 -3.85 4.62
CA PHE A 179 7.01 -2.50 4.97
C PHE A 179 8.46 -2.20 4.57
N PRO A 180 8.76 -2.00 3.27
CA PRO A 180 10.00 -1.35 2.87
C PRO A 180 10.01 0.13 3.29
N GLN A 181 11.01 0.50 4.08
CA GLN A 181 11.23 1.86 4.55
C GLN A 181 12.57 2.40 4.08
N LEU A 182 12.57 3.65 3.61
CA LEU A 182 13.77 4.33 3.11
C LEU A 182 14.46 3.54 1.98
N GLY A 183 13.72 2.76 1.22
CA GLY A 183 14.24 1.93 0.14
C GLY A 183 14.29 2.68 -1.18
N LYS A 184 15.15 2.23 -2.09
CA LYS A 184 15.12 2.70 -3.48
C LYS A 184 15.17 1.53 -4.45
N ASN A 185 14.44 1.65 -5.56
CA ASN A 185 14.42 0.65 -6.63
C ASN A 185 13.80 -0.68 -6.16
N GLY A 186 12.54 -0.67 -5.76
CA GLY A 186 11.87 -1.81 -5.12
C GLY A 186 10.76 -2.44 -5.95
N ILE A 187 10.51 -3.74 -5.75
CA ILE A 187 9.35 -4.44 -6.32
C ILE A 187 8.61 -5.18 -5.20
N VAL A 188 7.31 -4.93 -5.09
CA VAL A 188 6.37 -5.68 -4.26
C VAL A 188 5.30 -6.27 -5.18
N ALA A 189 5.35 -7.58 -5.44
CA ALA A 189 4.50 -8.17 -6.47
C ALA A 189 3.91 -9.55 -6.14
N HIS A 190 2.70 -9.82 -6.62
CA HIS A 190 2.06 -11.14 -6.51
C HIS A 190 1.93 -11.68 -5.08
N ASN A 191 1.88 -10.80 -4.07
CA ASN A 191 1.63 -11.21 -2.70
C ASN A 191 0.12 -11.27 -2.42
N VAL A 192 -0.27 -12.15 -1.49
CA VAL A 192 -1.62 -12.21 -0.92
C VAL A 192 -1.51 -11.81 0.55
N ILE A 193 -2.17 -10.72 0.93
CA ILE A 193 -1.97 -10.09 2.25
C ILE A 193 -3.32 -9.76 2.88
N SER A 194 -3.51 -10.15 4.15
CA SER A 194 -4.76 -9.90 4.85
C SER A 194 -4.65 -9.82 6.37
N GLY A 195 -5.60 -9.15 7.01
CA GLY A 195 -5.71 -9.08 8.47
C GLY A 195 -4.66 -8.17 9.10
N ILE A 196 -4.37 -7.01 8.51
CA ILE A 196 -3.30 -6.11 8.94
C ILE A 196 -3.87 -4.85 9.61
N GLU A 197 -3.37 -4.52 10.81
CA GLU A 197 -3.91 -3.47 11.69
C GLU A 197 -3.62 -2.04 11.21
N ASP A 198 -2.53 -1.82 10.47
CA ASP A 198 -2.20 -0.51 9.90
C ASP A 198 -2.29 -0.57 8.36
N ALA A 199 -1.25 -1.07 7.68
CA ALA A 199 -1.24 -1.19 6.23
C ALA A 199 -0.70 -2.54 5.75
N ALA A 200 -1.44 -3.19 4.85
CA ALA A 200 -1.03 -4.47 4.30
C ALA A 200 0.21 -4.37 3.42
N ILE A 201 0.29 -3.35 2.57
CA ILE A 201 1.54 -2.94 1.91
C ILE A 201 1.79 -1.48 2.25
N TYR A 202 2.89 -1.21 2.94
CA TYR A 202 3.37 0.13 3.29
C TYR A 202 4.69 0.40 2.56
N VAL A 203 4.70 1.32 1.60
CA VAL A 203 5.93 1.81 0.98
C VAL A 203 6.26 3.16 1.58
N GLY A 204 7.26 3.18 2.48
CA GLY A 204 7.59 4.33 3.30
C GLY A 204 8.86 5.03 2.87
N MET A 205 8.81 6.35 2.72
CA MET A 205 9.99 7.19 2.49
C MET A 205 10.89 6.67 1.36
N SER A 206 10.30 6.08 0.32
CA SER A 206 11.00 5.31 -0.71
C SER A 206 10.92 5.98 -2.07
N ASP A 207 11.84 5.61 -2.96
CA ASP A 207 11.92 6.11 -4.33
C ASP A 207 11.95 4.96 -5.33
N ASN A 208 11.31 5.12 -6.50
CA ASN A 208 11.38 4.16 -7.60
C ASN A 208 10.84 2.77 -7.21
N VAL A 209 9.54 2.67 -6.90
CA VAL A 209 8.94 1.43 -6.39
C VAL A 209 7.72 1.00 -7.21
N ASP A 210 7.69 -0.28 -7.58
CA ASP A 210 6.55 -0.91 -8.22
C ASP A 210 5.79 -1.79 -7.21
N VAL A 211 4.51 -1.50 -6.96
CA VAL A 211 3.58 -2.31 -6.18
C VAL A 211 2.52 -2.89 -7.11
N VAL A 212 2.72 -4.14 -7.56
CA VAL A 212 2.01 -4.65 -8.72
C VAL A 212 1.44 -6.06 -8.56
N TYR A 213 0.22 -6.28 -9.04
CA TYR A 213 -0.42 -7.60 -9.09
C TYR A 213 -0.58 -8.29 -7.72
N ASN A 214 -0.72 -7.53 -6.65
CA ASN A 214 -0.99 -8.06 -5.31
C ASN A 214 -2.49 -8.23 -5.08
N GLN A 215 -2.85 -9.14 -4.17
CA GLN A 215 -4.20 -9.27 -3.62
C GLN A 215 -4.18 -8.85 -2.16
N VAL A 216 -4.98 -7.83 -1.80
CA VAL A 216 -4.93 -7.21 -0.47
C VAL A 216 -6.34 -7.00 0.07
N PHE A 217 -6.61 -7.54 1.26
CA PHE A 217 -7.95 -7.51 1.86
C PHE A 217 -7.97 -7.62 3.38
N ASP A 218 -9.14 -7.40 3.98
CA ASP A 218 -9.39 -7.52 5.42
C ASP A 218 -8.39 -6.73 6.29
N SER A 219 -7.90 -5.59 5.81
CA SER A 219 -6.92 -4.75 6.50
C SER A 219 -7.44 -3.33 6.71
N VAL A 220 -6.76 -2.51 7.50
CA VAL A 220 -7.15 -1.09 7.62
C VAL A 220 -6.84 -0.35 6.33
N ALA A 221 -5.56 -0.12 6.03
CA ALA A 221 -5.11 0.31 4.71
C ALA A 221 -4.74 -0.91 3.87
N GLY A 222 -5.25 -0.97 2.64
CA GLY A 222 -4.81 -1.98 1.69
C GLY A 222 -3.37 -1.72 1.23
N ILE A 223 -3.19 -0.68 0.41
CA ILE A 223 -1.88 -0.26 -0.08
C ILE A 223 -1.66 1.19 0.32
N GLU A 224 -0.50 1.48 0.89
CA GLU A 224 -0.09 2.81 1.32
C GLU A 224 1.25 3.19 0.69
N ILE A 225 1.26 4.34 0.00
CA ILE A 225 2.46 5.00 -0.53
C ILE A 225 2.68 6.27 0.30
N GLU A 226 3.61 6.19 1.25
CA GLU A 226 3.81 7.19 2.29
C GLU A 226 5.16 7.90 2.10
N ASN A 227 5.12 9.22 1.97
CA ASN A 227 6.28 10.10 1.79
C ASN A 227 7.25 9.60 0.72
N SER A 228 6.70 8.99 -0.32
CA SER A 228 7.44 8.26 -1.36
C SER A 228 7.26 8.92 -2.72
N ARG A 229 8.23 8.72 -3.62
CA ARG A 229 8.21 9.32 -4.96
C ARG A 229 8.45 8.29 -6.05
N ALA A 230 7.96 8.57 -7.26
CA ALA A 230 8.14 7.69 -8.41
C ALA A 230 7.65 6.26 -8.09
N ALA A 231 6.34 6.11 -7.88
CA ALA A 231 5.73 4.84 -7.48
C ALA A 231 4.62 4.39 -8.44
N LEU A 232 4.64 3.11 -8.83
CA LEU A 232 3.64 2.51 -9.70
C LEU A 232 2.81 1.49 -8.91
N VAL A 233 1.54 1.81 -8.69
CA VAL A 233 0.55 0.92 -8.09
C VAL A 233 -0.34 0.38 -9.20
N GLU A 234 -0.05 -0.82 -9.69
CA GLU A 234 -0.71 -1.37 -10.89
C GLU A 234 -1.25 -2.80 -10.76
N GLY A 235 -2.48 -3.00 -11.24
CA GLY A 235 -3.02 -4.35 -11.43
C GLY A 235 -3.30 -5.11 -10.15
N ASN A 236 -3.41 -4.40 -9.02
CA ASN A 236 -3.71 -4.99 -7.72
C ASN A 236 -5.22 -5.22 -7.57
N PHE A 237 -5.57 -6.23 -6.80
CA PHE A 237 -6.94 -6.49 -6.35
C PHE A 237 -7.06 -6.15 -4.86
N VAL A 238 -7.66 -5.00 -4.57
CA VAL A 238 -7.72 -4.38 -3.25
C VAL A 238 -9.16 -4.29 -2.81
N TYR A 239 -9.57 -5.14 -1.87
CA TYR A 239 -10.98 -5.28 -1.51
C TYR A 239 -11.21 -5.52 -0.03
N ASN A 240 -12.37 -5.13 0.49
CA ASN A 240 -12.73 -5.33 1.89
C ASN A 240 -11.67 -4.86 2.90
N ASN A 241 -11.00 -3.75 2.61
CA ASN A 241 -10.19 -3.01 3.58
C ASN A 241 -11.02 -1.84 4.17
N THR A 242 -10.50 -1.08 5.14
CA THR A 242 -11.14 0.18 5.56
C THR A 242 -10.95 1.27 4.49
N GLY A 243 -9.71 1.43 4.05
CA GLY A 243 -9.30 2.24 2.91
C GLY A 243 -8.56 1.36 1.89
N GLY A 244 -8.89 1.49 0.61
CA GLY A 244 -8.29 0.67 -0.45
C GLY A 244 -6.82 1.04 -0.71
N ILE A 245 -6.60 2.11 -1.48
CA ILE A 245 -5.26 2.59 -1.86
C ILE A 245 -5.06 4.01 -1.34
N LEU A 246 -3.96 4.25 -0.64
CA LEU A 246 -3.61 5.54 -0.08
C LEU A 246 -2.26 6.02 -0.64
N ALA A 247 -2.17 7.31 -0.95
CA ALA A 247 -0.93 7.98 -1.29
C ALA A 247 -0.88 9.31 -0.52
N PHE A 248 0.02 9.43 0.46
CA PHE A 248 0.02 10.61 1.31
C PHE A 248 1.34 11.01 1.94
N ILE A 249 1.34 12.23 2.49
CA ILE A 249 2.38 12.73 3.36
C ILE A 249 1.98 12.56 4.84
N THR A 250 2.80 11.87 5.63
CA THR A 250 2.80 11.93 7.09
C THR A 250 3.67 13.10 7.56
N PRO A 251 3.08 14.13 8.21
CA PRO A 251 3.85 15.22 8.77
C PRO A 251 4.78 14.77 9.91
N GLY A 252 5.97 15.36 9.96
CA GLY A 252 6.98 15.08 10.99
C GLY A 252 7.92 13.91 10.65
N LEU A 253 7.78 13.30 9.48
CA LEU A 253 8.76 12.34 8.97
C LEU A 253 9.95 13.02 8.29
N PRO A 254 11.08 12.31 8.15
CA PRO A 254 12.27 12.76 7.45
C PRO A 254 12.08 13.24 6.01
N ILE A 255 11.35 12.47 5.20
CA ILE A 255 11.06 12.82 3.81
C ILE A 255 9.79 13.66 3.83
N LYS A 256 9.81 14.86 3.25
CA LYS A 256 8.69 15.82 3.32
C LYS A 256 7.81 15.86 2.07
N THR A 257 8.05 14.94 1.15
CA THR A 257 7.44 14.97 -0.19
C THR A 257 6.81 13.63 -0.50
N CYS A 258 5.64 13.65 -1.13
CA CYS A 258 5.07 12.52 -1.85
C CYS A 258 4.77 13.01 -3.27
N GLY A 259 5.11 12.23 -4.30
CA GLY A 259 4.63 12.57 -5.63
C GLY A 259 5.15 11.73 -6.78
N ASP A 260 4.61 11.98 -7.98
CA ASP A 260 4.83 11.13 -9.17
C ASP A 260 4.40 9.67 -8.87
N VAL A 261 3.16 9.53 -8.42
CA VAL A 261 2.53 8.24 -8.09
C VAL A 261 1.47 7.92 -9.14
N ILE A 262 1.61 6.76 -9.79
CA ILE A 262 0.63 6.26 -10.76
C ILE A 262 -0.15 5.12 -10.11
N ILE A 263 -1.45 5.32 -9.93
CA ILE A 263 -2.41 4.32 -9.47
C ILE A 263 -3.25 3.90 -10.67
N ARG A 264 -2.97 2.73 -11.26
CA ARG A 264 -3.64 2.31 -12.49
C ARG A 264 -4.07 0.86 -12.59
N ASN A 265 -5.12 0.60 -13.38
CA ASN A 265 -5.58 -0.75 -13.70
C ASN A 265 -5.86 -1.63 -12.46
N ASN A 266 -6.13 -1.02 -11.30
CA ASN A 266 -6.44 -1.75 -10.08
C ASN A 266 -7.95 -2.01 -9.98
N PHE A 267 -8.30 -3.08 -9.26
CA PHE A 267 -9.66 -3.34 -8.79
C PHE A 267 -9.73 -2.90 -7.33
N VAL A 268 -10.45 -1.81 -7.04
CA VAL A 268 -10.61 -1.22 -5.70
C VAL A 268 -12.07 -1.37 -5.29
N VAL A 269 -12.39 -2.50 -4.65
CA VAL A 269 -13.75 -3.02 -4.58
C VAL A 269 -14.21 -3.23 -3.14
N ASP A 270 -15.37 -2.69 -2.76
CA ASP A 270 -16.01 -2.94 -1.47
C ASP A 270 -15.07 -2.75 -0.26
N ASN A 271 -14.22 -1.72 -0.26
CA ASN A 271 -13.35 -1.43 0.88
C ASN A 271 -14.18 -0.79 2.01
N ASN A 272 -14.96 -1.62 2.69
CA ASN A 272 -15.98 -1.27 3.69
C ASN A 272 -15.71 -1.92 5.06
N HIS A 273 -14.49 -2.43 5.28
CA HIS A 273 -14.14 -3.08 6.54
C HIS A 273 -14.15 -2.06 7.69
N GLU A 274 -14.41 -2.52 8.91
CA GLU A 274 -14.28 -1.69 10.11
C GLU A 274 -12.82 -1.27 10.29
N ASN A 275 -12.58 -0.02 10.72
CA ASN A 275 -11.24 0.44 11.06
C ASN A 275 -10.84 -0.11 12.43
N PHE A 276 -9.84 -0.99 12.46
CA PHE A 276 -9.31 -1.62 13.67
C PHE A 276 -7.88 -1.18 13.99
N ALA A 277 -7.44 -0.04 13.45
CA ALA A 277 -6.10 0.48 13.71
C ALA A 277 -5.92 0.90 15.16
N ILE A 278 -4.66 0.98 15.58
CA ILE A 278 -4.28 1.48 16.90
C ILE A 278 -4.87 2.88 17.11
N PRO A 279 -5.70 3.10 18.14
CA PRO A 279 -6.34 4.38 18.37
C PRO A 279 -5.33 5.53 18.47
N GLY A 280 -5.59 6.58 17.68
CA GLY A 280 -4.76 7.77 17.62
C GLY A 280 -3.57 7.68 16.66
N SER A 281 -3.38 6.56 15.96
CA SER A 281 -2.52 6.53 14.75
C SER A 281 -3.18 7.33 13.63
N LEU A 282 -2.41 7.71 12.60
CA LEU A 282 -2.94 8.48 11.48
C LEU A 282 -4.00 7.69 10.69
N VAL A 283 -3.74 6.42 10.39
CA VAL A 283 -4.67 5.55 9.66
C VAL A 283 -5.96 5.25 10.42
N SER A 284 -5.98 5.42 11.75
CA SER A 284 -7.22 5.29 12.55
C SER A 284 -8.27 6.36 12.20
N ASN A 285 -7.87 7.43 11.51
CA ASN A 285 -8.77 8.47 11.02
C ASN A 285 -9.34 8.18 9.62
N ILE A 286 -8.88 7.12 8.93
CA ILE A 286 -9.40 6.76 7.60
C ILE A 286 -10.85 6.30 7.76
N PRO A 287 -11.82 6.98 7.12
CA PRO A 287 -13.19 6.53 7.15
C PRO A 287 -13.34 5.22 6.39
N SER A 288 -14.00 4.24 7.00
CA SER A 288 -14.43 3.01 6.31
C SER A 288 -15.26 3.35 5.06
N GLY A 289 -15.08 2.59 3.99
CA GLY A 289 -15.75 2.86 2.71
C GLY A 289 -14.95 3.76 1.77
N THR A 290 -13.64 3.95 2.01
CA THR A 290 -12.78 4.81 1.18
C THR A 290 -12.08 3.97 0.11
N GLY A 291 -12.34 4.25 -1.17
CA GLY A 291 -11.67 3.56 -2.28
C GLY A 291 -10.19 3.98 -2.41
N VAL A 292 -9.96 5.21 -2.85
CA VAL A 292 -8.63 5.81 -3.00
C VAL A 292 -8.55 7.11 -2.20
N LEU A 293 -7.48 7.28 -1.43
CA LEU A 293 -7.22 8.50 -0.66
C LEU A 293 -5.87 9.10 -1.06
N VAL A 294 -5.89 10.33 -1.52
CA VAL A 294 -4.70 11.13 -1.82
C VAL A 294 -4.66 12.30 -0.86
N MET A 295 -3.65 12.35 0.00
CA MET A 295 -3.49 13.43 0.98
C MET A 295 -2.12 14.08 0.84
N ALA A 296 -2.09 15.36 0.46
CA ALA A 296 -0.84 16.12 0.32
C ALA A 296 0.20 15.53 -0.66
N CYS A 297 -0.19 14.62 -1.56
CA CYS A 297 0.72 14.02 -2.53
C CYS A 297 0.60 14.70 -3.89
N ASP A 298 1.73 15.04 -4.50
CA ASP A 298 1.83 15.77 -5.75
C ASP A 298 1.82 14.86 -6.97
N ASP A 299 1.30 15.36 -8.08
CA ASP A 299 1.39 14.70 -9.39
C ASP A 299 0.85 13.26 -9.40
N VAL A 300 -0.15 12.97 -8.57
CA VAL A 300 -0.79 11.66 -8.53
C VAL A 300 -1.66 11.47 -9.77
N VAL A 301 -1.44 10.37 -10.49
CA VAL A 301 -2.27 9.94 -11.61
C VAL A 301 -3.13 8.77 -11.16
N VAL A 302 -4.45 8.94 -11.17
CA VAL A 302 -5.41 7.86 -10.92
C VAL A 302 -6.09 7.51 -12.22
N GLU A 303 -5.76 6.35 -12.81
CA GLU A 303 -6.24 6.00 -14.15
C GLU A 303 -6.71 4.57 -14.36
N GLN A 304 -7.74 4.39 -15.19
CA GLN A 304 -8.22 3.06 -15.65
C GLN A 304 -8.47 2.05 -14.51
N ASN A 305 -8.73 2.52 -13.29
CA ASN A 305 -9.09 1.65 -12.18
C ASN A 305 -10.59 1.32 -12.25
N ILE A 306 -10.96 0.16 -11.74
CA ILE A 306 -12.35 -0.18 -11.45
C ILE A 306 -12.54 0.04 -9.95
N ILE A 307 -13.23 1.13 -9.60
CA ILE A 307 -13.46 1.56 -8.23
C ILE A 307 -14.96 1.43 -7.95
N SER A 308 -15.32 0.41 -7.17
CA SER A 308 -16.71 0.00 -7.04
C SER A 308 -17.11 -0.35 -5.62
N GLY A 309 -18.33 0.01 -5.24
CA GLY A 309 -18.98 -0.45 -4.00
C GLY A 309 -18.35 0.04 -2.69
N ASN A 310 -17.46 1.03 -2.75
CA ASN A 310 -16.88 1.64 -1.54
C ASN A 310 -17.93 2.56 -0.90
N ASP A 311 -18.25 2.31 0.38
CA ASP A 311 -19.44 2.82 1.05
C ASP A 311 -19.44 4.34 1.27
N SER A 312 -18.26 4.94 1.40
CA SER A 312 -18.07 6.37 1.67
C SER A 312 -17.75 7.17 0.42
N VAL A 313 -16.74 6.78 -0.36
CA VAL A 313 -16.23 7.59 -1.46
C VAL A 313 -15.35 6.77 -2.41
N GLY A 314 -15.38 7.09 -3.70
CA GLY A 314 -14.51 6.47 -4.69
C GLY A 314 -13.06 6.95 -4.61
N ILE A 315 -12.80 8.22 -4.95
CA ILE A 315 -11.50 8.89 -4.83
C ILE A 315 -11.66 10.16 -3.98
N THR A 316 -10.75 10.38 -3.04
CA THR A 316 -10.68 11.61 -2.24
C THR A 316 -9.31 12.24 -2.39
N PHE A 317 -9.28 13.53 -2.73
CA PHE A 317 -8.13 14.40 -2.55
C PHE A 317 -8.37 15.31 -1.35
N THR A 318 -7.40 15.39 -0.45
CA THR A 318 -7.55 16.13 0.80
C THR A 318 -6.22 16.67 1.31
N ASP A 319 -6.30 17.62 2.23
CA ASP A 319 -5.17 18.21 2.93
C ASP A 319 -4.89 17.45 4.24
N PHE A 320 -4.03 17.99 5.11
CA PHE A 320 -3.77 17.44 6.45
C PHE A 320 -4.96 17.46 7.42
N SER A 321 -6.19 17.75 6.98
CA SER A 321 -7.39 17.65 7.82
C SER A 321 -7.58 16.26 8.46
N LEU A 322 -7.10 15.19 7.80
CA LEU A 322 -7.10 13.83 8.35
C LEU A 322 -5.91 13.51 9.26
N ALA A 323 -4.89 14.38 9.30
CA ALA A 323 -3.68 14.21 10.12
C ALA A 323 -3.82 14.82 11.53
N GLY A 324 -4.94 15.47 11.85
CA GLY A 324 -5.22 16.04 13.18
C GLY A 324 -4.13 17.03 13.63
N ASN A 325 -3.54 16.81 14.81
CA ASN A 325 -2.49 17.68 15.37
C ASN A 325 -1.14 17.60 14.62
N ALA A 326 -0.95 16.61 13.73
CA ALA A 326 0.25 16.44 12.92
C ALA A 326 0.39 17.52 11.84
N ALA A 327 -0.70 18.18 11.44
CA ALA A 327 -0.78 19.17 10.36
C ALA A 327 0.10 20.45 10.53
N LYS A 328 0.97 20.51 11.54
CA LYS A 328 1.80 21.67 11.85
C LYS A 328 3.22 21.59 11.27
N ASP A 329 3.61 20.52 10.60
CA ASP A 329 4.88 20.47 9.88
C ASP A 329 4.91 21.58 8.83
N GLN A 330 5.90 22.48 8.91
CA GLN A 330 5.99 23.65 8.01
C GLN A 330 6.75 23.33 6.72
N ASP A 331 7.49 22.22 6.72
CA ASP A 331 8.33 21.82 5.59
C ASP A 331 7.60 20.83 4.67
N ALA A 332 6.42 20.36 5.08
CA ALA A 332 5.53 19.54 4.27
C ALA A 332 4.40 20.43 3.72
N ASP A 333 4.23 20.43 2.40
CA ASP A 333 3.06 21.07 1.78
C ASP A 333 1.81 20.30 2.21
N PRO A 334 0.82 20.95 2.84
CA PRO A 334 -0.41 20.26 3.25
C PRO A 334 -1.33 19.93 2.08
N ASN A 335 -1.15 20.55 0.92
CA ASN A 335 -2.08 20.39 -0.20
C ASN A 335 -1.52 19.39 -1.21
N PRO A 336 -2.34 18.48 -1.74
CA PRO A 336 -2.01 17.79 -2.97
C PRO A 336 -1.98 18.81 -4.11
N ASN A 337 -1.13 18.58 -5.11
CA ASN A 337 -1.04 19.46 -6.28
C ASN A 337 -1.05 18.65 -7.58
N ARG A 338 -1.64 19.23 -8.63
CA ARG A 338 -1.66 18.70 -10.01
C ARG A 338 -2.16 17.24 -10.13
N PRO A 339 -3.30 16.86 -9.54
CA PRO A 339 -3.84 15.51 -9.73
C PRO A 339 -4.30 15.30 -11.18
N LYS A 340 -4.16 14.07 -11.68
CA LYS A 340 -4.67 13.67 -13.01
C LYS A 340 -5.62 12.48 -12.87
N ILE A 341 -6.85 12.64 -13.32
CA ILE A 341 -7.91 11.62 -13.22
C ILE A 341 -8.29 11.15 -14.62
N LEU A 342 -7.89 9.93 -14.98
CA LEU A 342 -7.95 9.47 -16.36
C LEU A 342 -8.75 8.17 -16.51
N ASN A 343 -9.93 8.24 -17.12
CA ASN A 343 -10.66 7.06 -17.61
C ASN A 343 -10.93 5.95 -16.56
N ASN A 344 -11.13 6.29 -15.29
CA ASN A 344 -11.57 5.33 -14.28
C ASN A 344 -13.01 4.85 -14.55
N ILE A 345 -13.34 3.68 -14.02
CA ILE A 345 -14.71 3.17 -13.99
C ILE A 345 -15.18 3.25 -12.54
N MET A 346 -16.25 4.01 -12.33
CA MET A 346 -16.87 4.22 -11.02
C MET A 346 -18.23 3.57 -11.01
N GLN A 347 -18.49 2.73 -10.02
CA GLN A 347 -19.78 2.07 -9.87
C GLN A 347 -20.18 1.97 -8.41
N ASP A 348 -21.43 2.32 -8.09
CA ASP A 348 -22.04 2.02 -6.78
C ASP A 348 -21.25 2.49 -5.53
N ASN A 349 -20.40 3.51 -5.65
CA ASN A 349 -19.72 4.12 -4.50
C ASN A 349 -20.67 5.04 -3.70
N GLY A 350 -20.35 5.24 -2.42
CA GLY A 350 -20.96 6.23 -1.55
C GLY A 350 -22.33 5.84 -0.98
N ASN A 351 -22.74 4.57 -1.06
CA ASN A 351 -24.10 4.13 -0.72
C ASN A 351 -24.40 4.12 0.79
N ASN A 352 -23.39 3.96 1.63
CA ASN A 352 -23.56 3.93 3.08
C ASN A 352 -22.36 4.61 3.78
N PRO A 353 -22.20 5.94 3.63
CA PRO A 353 -20.97 6.58 4.08
C PRO A 353 -20.75 6.44 5.58
N ALA A 354 -19.49 6.40 6.01
CA ALA A 354 -19.10 6.41 7.40
C ALA A 354 -19.67 7.65 8.12
N PRO A 355 -19.91 7.60 9.44
CA PRO A 355 -20.54 8.70 10.19
C PRO A 355 -19.93 10.08 9.95
N VAL A 356 -18.60 10.17 9.92
CA VAL A 356 -17.88 11.43 9.66
C VAL A 356 -18.12 11.95 8.25
N VAL A 357 -18.12 11.06 7.25
CA VAL A 357 -18.39 11.41 5.85
C VAL A 357 -19.84 11.84 5.68
N ARG A 358 -20.81 11.15 6.29
CA ARG A 358 -22.23 11.56 6.28
C ARG A 358 -22.44 12.94 6.88
N ALA A 359 -21.73 13.28 7.95
CA ALA A 359 -21.82 14.61 8.57
C ALA A 359 -21.35 15.70 7.60
N ILE A 360 -20.22 15.48 6.91
CA ILE A 360 -19.70 16.39 5.89
C ILE A 360 -20.68 16.51 4.71
N LEU A 361 -21.16 15.38 4.17
CA LEU A 361 -22.13 15.37 3.08
C LEU A 361 -23.43 16.11 3.43
N ALA A 362 -23.91 16.00 4.66
CA ALA A 362 -25.12 16.69 5.11
C ALA A 362 -24.97 18.22 5.06
N THR A 363 -23.76 18.77 5.27
CA THR A 363 -23.49 20.21 5.11
C THR A 363 -23.66 20.70 3.66
N GLN A 364 -23.49 19.78 2.71
CA GLN A 364 -23.67 19.97 1.27
C GLN A 364 -25.07 19.53 0.80
N MET A 365 -25.97 19.16 1.72
CA MET A 365 -27.29 18.58 1.44
C MET A 365 -27.23 17.28 0.60
N LEU A 366 -26.13 16.53 0.71
CA LEU A 366 -25.92 15.24 0.07
C LEU A 366 -26.11 14.11 1.08
N THR A 367 -26.58 12.96 0.59
CA THR A 367 -26.75 11.73 1.40
C THR A 367 -25.88 10.58 0.90
N ARG A 368 -25.48 10.63 -0.37
CA ARG A 368 -24.65 9.65 -1.03
C ARG A 368 -23.27 10.23 -1.25
N GLY A 369 -22.24 9.45 -0.95
CA GLY A 369 -20.86 9.82 -1.23
C GLY A 369 -20.58 9.99 -2.73
N PRO A 370 -19.70 10.93 -3.12
CA PRO A 370 -19.33 11.13 -4.51
C PRO A 370 -18.43 10.00 -5.02
N ASP A 371 -18.32 9.89 -6.34
CA ASP A 371 -17.31 9.05 -6.97
C ASP A 371 -15.92 9.68 -6.82
N ILE A 372 -15.85 11.02 -6.87
CA ILE A 372 -14.61 11.78 -6.75
C ILE A 372 -14.87 13.05 -5.95
N VAL A 373 -14.05 13.31 -4.94
CA VAL A 373 -14.09 14.56 -4.19
C VAL A 373 -12.70 15.16 -4.07
N ASP A 374 -12.65 16.48 -4.22
CA ASP A 374 -11.55 17.32 -3.80
C ASP A 374 -12.05 18.21 -2.66
N THR A 375 -11.49 18.04 -1.47
CA THR A 375 -11.87 18.84 -0.28
C THR A 375 -11.06 20.12 -0.15
N VAL A 376 -10.01 20.28 -0.96
CA VAL A 376 -9.09 21.43 -0.95
C VAL A 376 -9.54 22.49 -1.94
N GLY A 377 -10.07 22.06 -3.09
CA GLY A 377 -10.51 22.93 -4.18
C GLY A 377 -9.36 23.38 -5.07
N MET A 378 -8.52 22.43 -5.49
CA MET A 378 -7.36 22.66 -6.34
C MET A 378 -7.74 23.28 -7.69
N ASP A 379 -6.88 24.13 -8.24
CA ASP A 379 -7.03 24.78 -9.54
C ASP A 379 -5.97 24.38 -10.57
N ASP A 380 -5.13 23.40 -10.23
CA ASP A 380 -4.03 22.91 -11.07
C ASP A 380 -4.17 21.43 -11.48
N GLY A 381 -5.29 20.80 -11.10
CA GLY A 381 -5.66 19.43 -11.47
C GLY A 381 -6.33 19.32 -12.85
N CYS A 382 -6.39 18.09 -13.37
CA CYS A 382 -7.12 17.79 -14.59
C CYS A 382 -7.93 16.49 -14.51
N ILE A 383 -9.03 16.43 -15.27
CA ILE A 383 -9.91 15.26 -15.34
C ILE A 383 -10.37 15.00 -16.77
N LEU A 384 -10.41 13.73 -17.17
CA LEU A 384 -11.03 13.31 -18.43
C LEU A 384 -12.46 12.82 -18.23
N ASN A 385 -13.35 13.28 -19.11
CA ASN A 385 -14.76 12.89 -19.17
C ASN A 385 -15.48 13.06 -17.81
N PRO A 386 -15.44 14.27 -17.19
CA PRO A 386 -16.00 14.51 -15.86
C PRO A 386 -17.49 14.18 -15.75
N GLU A 387 -18.24 14.26 -16.86
CA GLU A 387 -19.66 13.94 -16.94
C GLU A 387 -20.00 12.48 -16.61
N ARG A 388 -18.99 11.60 -16.56
CA ARG A 388 -19.14 10.19 -16.16
C ARG A 388 -19.19 9.98 -14.65
N TYR A 389 -18.89 10.99 -13.84
CA TYR A 389 -18.69 10.85 -12.40
C TYR A 389 -19.59 11.78 -11.60
N ARG A 390 -19.95 11.35 -10.39
CA ARG A 390 -20.51 12.24 -9.38
C ARG A 390 -19.35 12.91 -8.65
N THR A 391 -19.08 14.16 -8.99
CA THR A 391 -17.94 14.91 -8.44
C THR A 391 -18.37 15.94 -7.40
N LEU A 392 -17.44 16.33 -6.53
CA LEU A 392 -17.57 17.45 -5.60
C LEU A 392 -16.22 18.16 -5.49
N GLY A 393 -16.19 19.49 -5.64
CA GLY A 393 -14.98 20.30 -5.45
C GLY A 393 -14.00 20.33 -6.64
N LEU A 394 -14.39 19.77 -7.79
CA LEU A 394 -13.55 19.69 -9.00
C LEU A 394 -13.85 20.82 -10.00
N ASP A 395 -14.52 21.90 -9.58
CA ASP A 395 -15.02 22.95 -10.49
C ASP A 395 -13.91 23.68 -11.28
N ASN A 396 -12.70 23.71 -10.74
CA ASN A 396 -11.54 24.40 -11.34
C ASN A 396 -10.62 23.45 -12.13
N TYR A 397 -10.96 22.16 -12.25
CA TYR A 397 -10.09 21.21 -12.94
C TYR A 397 -10.13 21.43 -14.46
N GLY A 398 -8.95 21.38 -15.07
CA GLY A 398 -8.81 21.44 -16.52
C GLY A 398 -9.11 20.10 -17.22
N GLU A 399 -9.09 20.14 -18.55
CA GLU A 399 -9.01 18.93 -19.38
C GLU A 399 -7.57 18.43 -19.41
N CYS A 400 -7.36 17.11 -19.28
CA CYS A 400 -6.01 16.55 -19.30
C CYS A 400 -5.43 16.48 -20.72
N ASP A 401 -4.15 16.83 -20.86
CA ASP A 401 -3.42 16.78 -22.14
C ASP A 401 -3.09 15.35 -22.63
N PHE A 402 -3.27 14.33 -21.79
CA PHE A 402 -2.99 12.94 -22.09
C PHE A 402 -4.05 12.00 -21.49
N ALA A 403 -4.23 10.85 -22.13
CA ALA A 403 -5.31 9.91 -21.80
C ALA A 403 -4.88 8.67 -21.02
N ASN A 404 -3.58 8.40 -20.94
CA ASN A 404 -3.03 7.27 -20.19
C ASN A 404 -1.53 7.41 -19.93
N THR A 405 -1.00 6.61 -19.00
CA THR A 405 0.43 6.52 -18.68
C THR A 405 1.12 5.26 -19.21
N LYS A 406 0.59 4.59 -20.25
CA LYS A 406 1.08 3.28 -20.71
C LYS A 406 2.56 3.28 -21.15
N SER A 407 3.14 4.44 -21.45
CA SER A 407 4.56 4.60 -21.72
C SER A 407 5.45 4.39 -20.48
N VAL A 408 4.91 4.59 -19.28
CA VAL A 408 5.59 4.28 -18.02
C VAL A 408 5.38 2.80 -17.73
N LEU A 409 6.37 1.98 -18.08
CA LEU A 409 6.33 0.53 -17.87
C LEU A 409 6.62 0.13 -16.42
N THR A 410 7.42 0.93 -15.73
CA THR A 410 7.88 0.74 -14.35
C THR A 410 8.49 2.05 -13.86
N TYR A 411 8.53 2.26 -12.53
CA TYR A 411 9.41 3.27 -11.94
C TYR A 411 10.73 2.69 -11.44
N THR A 412 10.91 1.36 -11.47
CA THR A 412 12.20 0.75 -11.18
C THR A 412 13.27 1.28 -12.14
N LEU A 413 14.47 1.44 -11.61
CA LEU A 413 15.62 1.92 -12.34
C LEU A 413 16.24 0.77 -13.12
N PRO A 414 16.78 1.01 -14.33
CA PRO A 414 17.41 -0.04 -15.15
C PRO A 414 18.73 -0.55 -14.61
N GLU A 415 19.36 0.19 -13.69
CA GLU A 415 20.61 -0.19 -13.02
C GLU A 415 20.37 -0.25 -11.51
N PRO A 416 20.95 -1.23 -10.79
CA PRO A 416 20.83 -1.29 -9.34
C PRO A 416 21.36 -0.02 -8.66
N VAL A 417 20.66 0.42 -7.64
CA VAL A 417 21.14 1.48 -6.76
C VAL A 417 22.30 0.93 -5.94
N PRO A 418 23.47 1.61 -5.90
CA PRO A 418 24.58 1.12 -5.10
C PRO A 418 24.19 1.05 -3.61
N PRO A 419 24.81 0.13 -2.84
CA PRO A 419 24.71 0.12 -1.39
C PRO A 419 25.05 1.50 -0.81
N ARG A 420 24.38 1.88 0.28
CA ARG A 420 24.68 3.09 1.06
C ARG A 420 25.96 2.90 1.88
N LEU A 421 27.07 2.60 1.20
CA LEU A 421 28.39 2.48 1.82
C LEU A 421 29.00 3.87 1.89
N ASN A 422 29.19 4.39 3.11
CA ASN A 422 29.81 5.68 3.37
C ASN A 422 29.12 6.83 2.61
N GLU A 423 27.81 7.02 2.75
CA GLU A 423 27.20 8.30 2.38
C GLU A 423 27.83 9.39 3.26
N SER A 424 28.85 10.04 2.74
CA SER A 424 29.69 11.06 3.41
C SER A 424 28.92 12.32 3.86
N ASN A 425 27.59 12.32 3.76
CA ASN A 425 26.70 13.42 4.15
C ASN A 425 25.50 12.98 5.03
N MET A 426 25.27 11.68 5.26
CA MET A 426 24.32 11.21 6.27
C MET A 426 25.11 10.48 7.36
N GLU A 427 25.22 11.12 8.52
CA GLU A 427 25.83 10.51 9.70
C GLU A 427 25.13 9.19 10.03
N LYS A 428 25.89 8.19 10.51
CA LYS A 428 25.42 6.84 10.86
C LYS A 428 24.11 6.88 11.68
N GLY A 429 24.03 7.80 12.64
CA GLY A 429 22.84 8.03 13.46
C GLY A 429 21.61 8.49 12.70
N LYS A 430 21.78 9.40 11.73
CA LYS A 430 20.70 9.88 10.86
C LYS A 430 20.14 8.77 9.98
N LEU A 431 21.01 7.95 9.38
CA LEU A 431 20.59 6.82 8.55
C LEU A 431 19.82 5.79 9.39
N ALA A 432 20.35 5.44 10.56
CA ALA A 432 19.69 4.51 11.48
C ALA A 432 18.32 5.06 11.93
N TYR A 433 18.23 6.33 12.31
CA TYR A 433 16.95 6.94 12.67
C TYR A 433 15.96 6.91 11.49
N TYR A 434 16.38 7.30 10.27
CA TYR A 434 15.47 7.35 9.11
C TYR A 434 15.03 5.95 8.65
N GLY A 435 15.94 4.97 8.66
CA GLY A 435 15.68 3.62 8.17
C GLY A 435 14.99 2.70 9.17
N VAL A 436 15.12 2.98 10.48
CA VAL A 436 14.66 2.06 11.55
C VAL A 436 13.62 2.71 12.45
N CYS A 437 13.85 3.94 12.89
CA CYS A 437 13.07 4.55 13.97
C CYS A 437 11.91 5.43 13.46
N ALA A 438 12.14 6.19 12.39
CA ALA A 438 11.27 7.29 11.98
C ALA A 438 9.86 6.85 11.58
N GLY A 439 9.69 5.65 11.01
CA GLY A 439 8.37 5.11 10.66
C GLY A 439 7.44 4.94 11.88
N CYS A 440 8.02 4.68 13.07
CA CYS A 440 7.25 4.59 14.31
C CYS A 440 7.33 5.87 15.18
N HIS A 441 8.30 6.75 14.91
CA HIS A 441 8.62 7.90 15.76
C HIS A 441 8.74 9.18 14.93
N ALA A 442 7.61 9.69 14.43
CA ALA A 442 7.56 11.01 13.81
C ALA A 442 7.91 12.12 14.83
N TYR A 443 8.43 13.27 14.38
CA TYR A 443 8.90 14.31 15.30
C TYR A 443 7.81 14.84 16.24
N GLY A 444 6.68 15.27 15.66
CA GLY A 444 5.58 15.93 16.37
C GLY A 444 4.31 15.11 16.51
N SER A 445 4.26 13.94 15.86
CA SER A 445 3.01 13.20 15.58
C SER A 445 3.03 11.85 16.27
N ARG A 446 1.86 11.42 16.78
CA ARG A 446 1.68 10.06 17.30
C ARG A 446 1.55 9.11 16.12
N MET A 447 2.48 8.19 16.01
CA MET A 447 2.42 7.05 15.09
C MET A 447 2.13 5.79 15.93
N ILE A 448 2.81 4.69 15.62
CA ILE A 448 2.83 3.49 16.46
C ILE A 448 3.57 3.73 17.77
N GLY A 449 4.62 4.54 17.76
CA GLY A 449 5.39 4.95 18.92
C GLY A 449 5.12 6.41 19.33
N PRO A 450 5.61 6.83 20.52
CA PRO A 450 5.53 8.23 20.94
C PRO A 450 6.33 9.15 19.99
N PRO A 451 5.90 10.42 19.85
CA PRO A 451 6.62 11.40 19.05
C PRO A 451 8.07 11.61 19.56
N THR A 452 9.01 11.88 18.65
CA THR A 452 10.43 12.10 19.02
C THR A 452 10.60 13.25 20.02
N GLN A 453 9.84 14.34 19.89
CA GLN A 453 9.89 15.45 20.87
C GLN A 453 9.53 15.01 22.32
N ILE A 454 8.72 13.96 22.47
CA ILE A 454 8.36 13.41 23.78
C ILE A 454 9.51 12.54 24.31
N ILE A 455 10.19 11.79 23.44
CA ILE A 455 11.40 11.04 23.80
C ILE A 455 12.50 11.99 24.26
N GLN A 456 12.72 13.09 23.52
CA GLN A 456 13.66 14.15 23.90
C GLN A 456 13.36 14.70 25.30
N ALA A 457 12.10 15.00 25.61
CA ALA A 457 11.70 15.50 26.93
C ALA A 457 11.88 14.45 28.05
N LEU A 458 11.77 13.16 27.74
CA LEU A 458 11.92 12.07 28.72
C LEU A 458 13.38 11.76 29.05
N TYR A 459 14.26 11.84 28.04
CA TYR A 459 15.66 11.42 28.16
C TYR A 459 16.63 12.59 28.30
N MET A 460 16.23 13.82 27.95
CA MET A 460 17.08 15.02 28.02
C MET A 460 18.42 14.77 27.29
N ASP A 461 19.57 14.95 27.95
CA ASP A 461 20.90 14.75 27.36
C ASP A 461 21.44 13.31 27.53
N ASN A 462 20.57 12.30 27.60
CA ASN A 462 20.95 10.89 27.87
C ASN A 462 20.73 9.97 26.65
N PRO A 463 21.59 10.03 25.62
CA PRO A 463 21.50 9.14 24.46
C PRO A 463 21.74 7.68 24.82
N GLU A 464 22.57 7.38 25.83
CA GLU A 464 22.83 6.01 26.29
C GLU A 464 21.54 5.36 26.83
N GLY A 465 20.70 6.13 27.52
CA GLY A 465 19.40 5.66 28.01
C GLY A 465 18.41 5.34 26.89
N ILE A 466 18.43 6.10 25.80
CA ILE A 466 17.61 5.82 24.61
C ILE A 466 18.12 4.56 23.92
N ALA A 467 19.43 4.47 23.68
CA ALA A 467 20.07 3.32 23.03
C ALA A 467 19.82 2.02 23.82
N ALA A 468 20.00 2.06 25.14
CA ALA A 468 19.73 0.91 26.02
C ALA A 468 18.25 0.50 26.00
N TYR A 469 17.32 1.47 25.96
CA TYR A 469 15.89 1.17 25.84
C TYR A 469 15.54 0.59 24.47
N ALA A 470 16.12 1.11 23.38
CA ALA A 470 15.89 0.59 22.03
C ALA A 470 16.42 -0.85 21.88
N ALA A 471 17.57 -1.16 22.47
CA ALA A 471 18.12 -2.52 22.46
C ALA A 471 17.26 -3.53 23.24
N SER A 472 16.65 -3.11 24.35
CA SER A 472 15.87 -3.96 25.25
C SER A 472 14.66 -3.21 25.83
N PRO A 473 13.63 -2.96 25.01
CA PRO A 473 12.48 -2.18 25.42
C PRO A 473 11.64 -2.93 26.44
N VAL A 474 10.99 -2.16 27.30
CA VAL A 474 9.97 -2.64 28.23
C VAL A 474 8.74 -1.77 28.08
N LYS A 475 7.54 -2.35 28.11
CA LYS A 475 6.30 -1.56 28.03
C LYS A 475 6.24 -0.57 29.19
N LYS A 476 6.35 0.73 28.88
CA LYS A 476 6.30 1.83 29.86
C LYS A 476 4.93 2.50 29.97
N ARG A 477 4.10 2.38 28.93
CA ARG A 477 2.85 3.13 28.78
C ARG A 477 1.76 2.20 28.26
N ASP A 478 0.58 2.29 28.85
CA ASP A 478 -0.56 1.47 28.46
C ASP A 478 -1.21 1.94 27.16
N ASP A 479 -1.04 3.22 26.82
CA ASP A 479 -1.61 3.85 25.63
C ASP A 479 -0.78 3.63 24.36
N TYR A 480 0.34 2.89 24.43
CA TYR A 480 1.15 2.48 23.28
C TYR A 480 1.35 0.96 23.25
N PRO A 481 1.50 0.36 22.05
CA PRO A 481 1.95 -1.00 21.93
C PRO A 481 3.37 -1.17 22.50
N GLU A 482 3.76 -2.42 22.74
CA GLU A 482 5.13 -2.74 23.12
C GLU A 482 6.07 -2.51 21.93
N MET A 483 7.16 -1.77 22.15
CA MET A 483 8.17 -1.50 21.11
C MET A 483 8.95 -2.78 20.79
N PRO A 484 9.16 -3.14 19.51
CA PRO A 484 10.06 -4.21 19.13
C PRO A 484 11.53 -3.91 19.52
N PRO A 485 12.29 -4.90 20.02
CA PRO A 485 13.71 -4.70 20.32
C PRO A 485 14.49 -4.43 19.03
N GLN A 486 15.40 -3.47 19.08
CA GLN A 486 16.33 -3.12 17.99
C GLN A 486 17.74 -3.67 18.25
N GLY A 487 17.86 -4.73 19.04
CA GLY A 487 19.14 -5.33 19.44
C GLY A 487 19.87 -6.09 18.33
N HIS A 488 19.31 -6.15 17.12
CA HIS A 488 20.02 -6.61 15.92
C HIS A 488 20.99 -5.56 15.37
N LEU A 489 20.85 -4.29 15.77
CA LEU A 489 21.81 -3.23 15.48
C LEU A 489 22.95 -3.26 16.52
N ASP A 490 24.16 -2.89 16.09
CA ASP A 490 25.29 -2.74 17.01
C ASP A 490 25.12 -1.54 17.96
N ASP A 491 25.74 -1.63 19.14
CA ASP A 491 25.65 -0.61 20.20
C ASP A 491 26.02 0.80 19.70
N GLU A 492 27.01 0.91 18.81
CA GLU A 492 27.42 2.19 18.24
C GLU A 492 26.32 2.76 17.33
N THR A 493 25.71 1.95 16.46
CA THR A 493 24.56 2.38 15.63
C THR A 493 23.41 2.89 16.48
N LEU A 494 23.03 2.17 17.54
CA LEU A 494 21.96 2.60 18.43
C LEU A 494 22.29 3.91 19.16
N LEU A 495 23.54 4.05 19.61
CA LEU A 495 24.00 5.27 20.27
C LEU A 495 23.99 6.48 19.33
N GLU A 496 24.47 6.32 18.10
CA GLU A 496 24.46 7.40 17.11
C GLU A 496 23.02 7.78 16.72
N ALA A 497 22.12 6.80 16.58
CA ALA A 497 20.70 7.07 16.34
C ALA A 497 20.06 7.84 17.50
N ALA A 498 20.40 7.49 18.75
CA ALA A 498 19.93 8.18 19.94
C ALA A 498 20.44 9.63 20.02
N LYS A 499 21.73 9.87 19.71
CA LYS A 499 22.29 11.24 19.64
C LYS A 499 21.57 12.07 18.58
N PHE A 500 21.43 11.53 17.37
CA PHE A 500 20.70 12.20 16.30
C PHE A 500 19.26 12.53 16.72
N MET A 501 18.58 11.59 17.37
CA MET A 501 17.21 11.78 17.87
C MET A 501 17.10 12.91 18.90
N LEU A 502 18.13 13.13 19.73
CA LEU A 502 18.17 14.24 20.70
C LEU A 502 18.45 15.60 20.03
N GLU A 503 19.20 15.62 18.94
CA GLU A 503 19.52 16.82 18.17
C GLU A 503 18.45 17.18 17.14
N LEU A 504 17.56 16.24 16.80
CA LEU A 504 16.52 16.44 15.81
C LEU A 504 15.64 17.64 16.18
N THR A 505 15.54 18.60 15.26
CA THR A 505 14.58 19.69 15.34
C THR A 505 13.44 19.46 14.38
N LYS A 506 12.37 20.24 14.56
CA LYS A 506 11.20 20.23 13.67
C LYS A 506 11.60 20.39 12.21
#